data_AF-W0BBD6-F1
#
_entry.id   AF-W0BBD6-F1
#
_cell.length_a   1.000
_cell.length_b   1.000
_cell.length_c   1.000
_cell.angle_alpha   90.00
_cell.angle_beta   90.00
_cell.angle_gamma   90.00
#
_symmetry.space_group_name_H-M   'P 1'
#
loop_
_entity.id
_entity.type
_entity.pdbx_description
1 polymer ?
#
loop_
_entity_poly.entity_id
_entity_poly.type
_entity_poly.pdbx_seq_one_letter_code
_entity_poly.pdbx_strand_id
1 'polypeptide(L)'
;MSYPRILLICIALLLPLQMHAAPDNTQLAVWVNEAIIATYTYNYQNYLDRQKEIAKYFTANGWIAYSKALNDSKLPDAVQKNSYFVSAVATMPPQVKSIRDNYWEASMPLLVVYKNPQYQQKQTLGVTINFTIVPSGQGVRGLAITSLQSKIIEPPCKCAATVENNHSNTPTGKSPQ
;
A
#
# COMPACT_ATOMS: atom_id res chain seq x y z
N MET A 1 -40.56 55.75 3.51
CA MET A 1 -40.50 54.27 3.47
C MET A 1 -39.94 53.83 2.11
N SER A 2 -38.69 53.41 2.03
CA SER A 2 -38.13 52.66 0.89
C SER A 2 -36.74 52.13 1.26
N TYR A 3 -36.65 50.83 1.54
CA TYR A 3 -35.39 50.10 1.65
C TYR A 3 -34.88 49.80 0.23
N PRO A 4 -33.64 50.18 -0.16
CA PRO A 4 -33.09 49.69 -1.40
C PRO A 4 -32.53 48.28 -1.21
N ARG A 5 -32.96 47.39 -2.10
CA ARG A 5 -32.58 45.99 -2.28
C ARG A 5 -31.11 45.85 -2.72
N ILE A 6 -30.16 46.27 -1.89
CA ILE A 6 -28.72 46.24 -2.18
C ILE A 6 -27.99 45.54 -1.02
N LEU A 7 -28.34 44.29 -0.74
CA LEU A 7 -27.59 43.49 0.25
C LEU A 7 -27.49 42.00 -0.13
N LEU A 8 -27.71 41.64 -1.39
CA LEU A 8 -27.69 40.23 -1.81
C LEU A 8 -26.65 39.89 -2.89
N ILE A 9 -25.93 40.87 -3.45
CA ILE A 9 -24.98 40.62 -4.55
C ILE A 9 -23.54 40.38 -4.04
N CYS A 10 -23.18 40.79 -2.81
CA CYS A 10 -21.81 40.67 -2.32
C CYS A 10 -21.43 39.29 -1.72
N ILE A 11 -22.36 38.37 -1.52
CA ILE A 11 -22.07 37.09 -0.84
C ILE A 11 -21.64 35.98 -1.83
N ALA A 12 -21.85 36.17 -3.15
CA ALA A 12 -21.50 35.16 -4.16
C ALA A 12 -20.01 35.17 -4.58
N LEU A 13 -19.20 36.15 -4.16
CA LEU A 13 -17.80 36.32 -4.59
C LEU A 13 -16.75 35.76 -3.61
N LEU A 14 -17.18 35.08 -2.54
CA LEU A 14 -16.31 34.51 -1.50
C LEU A 14 -16.32 32.97 -1.47
N LEU A 15 -16.71 32.31 -2.56
CA LEU A 15 -16.46 30.89 -2.73
C LEU A 15 -15.06 30.70 -3.33
N PRO A 16 -14.05 30.26 -2.56
CA PRO A 16 -12.77 29.90 -3.14
C PRO A 16 -13.02 28.76 -4.15
N LEU A 17 -12.76 29.04 -5.43
CA LEU A 17 -12.56 28.01 -6.44
C LEU A 17 -11.35 27.18 -5.98
N GLN A 18 -11.60 26.10 -5.25
CA GLN A 18 -10.57 25.12 -4.92
C GLN A 18 -10.24 24.37 -6.21
N MET A 19 -9.44 24.99 -7.09
CA MET A 19 -8.80 24.30 -8.21
C MET A 19 -7.86 23.25 -7.64
N HIS A 20 -8.36 22.01 -7.49
CA HIS A 20 -7.50 20.87 -7.24
C HIS A 20 -6.72 20.61 -8.54
N ALA A 21 -5.47 21.08 -8.56
CA ALA A 21 -4.54 20.71 -9.62
C ALA A 21 -4.42 19.18 -9.66
N ALA A 22 -4.30 18.62 -10.87
CA ALA A 22 -4.03 17.20 -11.01
C ALA A 22 -2.76 16.81 -10.22
N PRO A 23 -2.71 15.65 -9.57
CA PRO A 23 -1.54 15.24 -8.82
C PRO A 23 -0.31 15.18 -9.73
N ASP A 24 0.82 15.73 -9.28
CA ASP A 24 2.08 15.56 -10.00
C ASP A 24 2.61 14.11 -9.89
N ASN A 25 3.56 13.75 -10.76
CA ASN A 25 4.10 12.38 -10.81
C ASN A 25 4.71 11.90 -9.49
N THR A 26 5.26 12.80 -8.67
CA THR A 26 5.85 12.46 -7.37
C THR A 26 4.74 12.09 -6.39
N GLN A 27 3.66 12.86 -6.34
CA GLN A 27 2.50 12.56 -5.51
C GLN A 27 1.87 11.22 -5.90
N LEU A 28 1.76 10.94 -7.21
CA LEU A 28 1.29 9.66 -7.71
C LEU A 28 2.20 8.51 -7.25
N ALA A 29 3.51 8.63 -7.42
CA ALA A 29 4.48 7.61 -7.01
C ALA A 29 4.42 7.33 -5.50
N VAL A 30 4.33 8.38 -4.67
CA VAL A 30 4.20 8.23 -3.21
C VAL A 30 2.91 7.50 -2.84
N TRP A 31 1.79 7.88 -3.45
CA TRP A 31 0.50 7.23 -3.20
C TRP A 31 0.51 5.76 -3.63
N VAL A 32 1.10 5.44 -4.80
CA VAL A 32 1.24 4.07 -5.31
C VAL A 32 2.03 3.22 -4.31
N ASN A 33 3.18 3.73 -3.84
CA ASN A 33 4.00 3.02 -2.87
C ASN A 33 3.20 2.74 -1.58
N GLU A 34 2.55 3.77 -1.02
CA GLU A 34 1.72 3.63 0.18
C GLU A 34 0.60 2.59 0.01
N ALA A 35 -0.16 2.66 -1.09
CA ALA A 35 -1.29 1.78 -1.34
C ALA A 35 -0.86 0.31 -1.50
N ILE A 36 0.23 0.06 -2.25
CA ILE A 36 0.78 -1.29 -2.43
C ILE A 36 1.33 -1.81 -1.10
N ILE A 37 2.14 -1.03 -0.38
CA ILE A 37 2.72 -1.46 0.91
C ILE A 37 1.62 -1.75 1.92
N ALA A 38 0.57 -0.93 2.00
CA ALA A 38 -0.58 -1.16 2.88
C ALA A 38 -1.27 -2.50 2.58
N THR A 39 -1.43 -2.84 1.29
CA THR A 39 -2.04 -4.10 0.84
C THR A 39 -1.28 -5.34 1.32
N TYR A 40 0.04 -5.24 1.45
CA TYR A 40 0.92 -6.32 1.92
C TYR A 40 1.42 -6.13 3.36
N THR A 41 0.70 -5.37 4.19
CA THR A 41 1.06 -5.14 5.60
C THR A 41 -0.11 -5.46 6.53
N TYR A 42 -0.11 -6.68 7.07
CA TYR A 42 -1.11 -7.20 8.00
C TYR A 42 -0.58 -8.45 8.71
N ASN A 43 -1.32 -8.98 9.67
CA ASN A 43 -0.99 -10.24 10.34
C ASN A 43 -2.23 -11.08 10.62
N TYR A 44 -2.02 -12.30 11.13
CA TYR A 44 -3.09 -13.23 11.48
C TYR A 44 -4.06 -12.74 12.58
N GLN A 45 -3.67 -11.75 13.38
CA GLN A 45 -4.52 -11.23 14.47
C GLN A 45 -5.42 -10.09 13.99
N ASN A 46 -4.91 -9.22 13.12
CA ASN A 46 -5.60 -8.02 12.68
C ASN A 46 -6.12 -8.10 11.24
N TYR A 47 -6.05 -9.28 10.60
CA TYR A 47 -6.36 -9.47 9.19
C TYR A 47 -7.66 -8.77 8.76
N LEU A 48 -8.77 -9.03 9.43
CA LEU A 48 -10.08 -8.48 9.06
C LEU A 48 -10.14 -6.95 9.13
N ASP A 49 -9.57 -6.35 10.18
CA ASP A 49 -9.56 -4.90 10.33
C ASP A 49 -8.64 -4.24 9.31
N ARG A 50 -7.49 -4.87 9.04
CA ARG A 50 -6.60 -4.45 7.96
C ARG A 50 -7.25 -4.56 6.59
N GLN A 51 -8.03 -5.62 6.31
CA GLN A 51 -8.76 -5.72 5.03
C GLN A 51 -9.77 -4.56 4.86
N LYS A 52 -10.46 -4.14 5.93
CA LYS A 52 -11.37 -2.98 5.87
C LYS A 52 -10.62 -1.68 5.58
N GLU A 53 -9.43 -1.50 6.15
CA GLU A 53 -8.55 -0.35 5.87
C GLU A 53 -8.03 -0.38 4.44
N ILE A 54 -7.53 -1.53 3.99
CA ILE A 54 -6.98 -1.74 2.65
C ILE A 54 -8.08 -1.50 1.60
N ALA A 55 -9.32 -1.94 1.84
CA ALA A 55 -10.44 -1.73 0.91
C ALA A 55 -10.66 -0.26 0.53
N LYS A 56 -10.31 0.70 1.40
CA LYS A 56 -10.42 2.14 1.13
C LYS A 56 -9.52 2.59 -0.02
N TYR A 57 -8.43 1.87 -0.30
CA TYR A 57 -7.56 2.16 -1.44
C TYR A 57 -8.14 1.72 -2.78
N PHE A 58 -9.24 0.96 -2.80
CA PHE A 58 -9.79 0.38 -4.01
C PHE A 58 -11.13 1.01 -4.38
N THR A 59 -11.43 0.99 -5.67
CA THR A 59 -12.80 1.09 -6.15
C THR A 59 -13.58 -0.16 -5.77
N ALA A 60 -14.91 -0.09 -5.73
CA ALA A 60 -15.74 -1.26 -5.39
C ALA A 60 -15.43 -2.49 -6.27
N ASN A 61 -15.36 -2.29 -7.60
CA ASN A 61 -15.02 -3.37 -8.54
C ASN A 61 -13.59 -3.86 -8.37
N GLY A 62 -12.63 -2.94 -8.16
CA GLY A 62 -11.23 -3.31 -7.91
C GLY A 62 -11.06 -4.14 -6.64
N TRP A 63 -11.80 -3.80 -5.59
CA TRP A 63 -11.81 -4.54 -4.33
C TRP A 63 -12.40 -5.94 -4.49
N ILE A 64 -13.53 -6.08 -5.20
CA ILE A 64 -14.15 -7.38 -5.48
C ILE A 64 -13.16 -8.28 -6.22
N ALA A 65 -12.51 -7.77 -7.27
CA ALA A 65 -11.54 -8.53 -8.04
C ALA A 65 -10.31 -8.91 -7.20
N TYR A 66 -9.74 -7.96 -6.46
CA TYR A 66 -8.60 -8.17 -5.58
C TYR A 66 -8.90 -9.21 -4.50
N SER A 67 -9.98 -9.03 -3.74
CA SER A 67 -10.36 -9.92 -2.64
C SER A 67 -10.66 -11.33 -3.13
N LYS A 68 -11.27 -11.47 -4.32
CA LYS A 68 -11.42 -12.77 -4.97
C LYS A 68 -10.07 -13.42 -5.25
N ALA A 69 -9.15 -12.72 -5.92
CA ALA A 69 -7.83 -13.24 -6.25
C ALA A 69 -7.01 -13.60 -4.99
N LEU A 70 -7.11 -12.78 -3.93
CA LEU A 70 -6.49 -13.04 -2.64
C LEU A 70 -7.01 -14.34 -2.00
N ASN A 71 -8.32 -14.54 -1.98
CA ASN A 71 -8.93 -15.74 -1.43
C ASN A 71 -8.63 -16.99 -2.27
N ASP A 72 -8.66 -16.86 -3.60
CA ASP A 72 -8.32 -17.95 -4.53
C ASP A 72 -6.85 -18.40 -4.34
N SER A 73 -5.94 -17.48 -4.00
CA SER A 73 -4.53 -17.78 -3.74
C SER A 73 -4.26 -18.60 -2.47
N LYS A 74 -5.27 -18.74 -1.60
CA LYS A 74 -5.13 -19.37 -0.27
C LYS A 74 -4.11 -18.72 0.66
N LEU A 75 -3.66 -17.50 0.34
CA LEU A 75 -2.75 -16.74 1.19
C LEU A 75 -3.35 -16.41 2.56
N PRO A 76 -4.61 -15.97 2.71
CA PRO A 76 -5.20 -15.72 4.02
C PRO A 76 -5.20 -16.95 4.93
N ASP A 77 -5.55 -18.12 4.36
CA ASP A 77 -5.54 -19.40 5.08
C ASP A 77 -4.13 -19.74 5.57
N ALA A 78 -3.12 -19.53 4.72
CA ALA A 78 -1.72 -19.75 5.07
C ALA A 78 -1.23 -18.78 6.16
N VAL A 79 -1.62 -17.51 6.10
CA VAL A 79 -1.28 -16.51 7.12
C VAL A 79 -1.90 -16.87 8.46
N GLN A 80 -3.18 -17.28 8.47
CA GLN A 80 -3.86 -17.69 9.70
C GLN A 80 -3.25 -18.97 10.29
N LYS A 81 -3.08 -20.01 9.47
CA LYS A 81 -2.60 -21.33 9.91
C LYS A 81 -1.19 -21.28 10.49
N ASN A 82 -0.32 -20.43 9.95
CA ASN A 82 1.08 -20.34 10.37
C ASN A 82 1.38 -19.14 11.27
N SER A 83 0.35 -18.39 11.68
CA SER A 83 0.46 -17.19 12.50
C SER A 83 1.47 -16.18 11.93
N TYR A 84 1.39 -15.94 10.62
CA TYR A 84 2.33 -15.04 9.95
C TYR A 84 2.03 -13.57 10.22
N PHE A 85 3.12 -12.82 10.40
CA PHE A 85 3.21 -11.40 10.18
C PHE A 85 3.66 -11.17 8.75
N VAL A 86 2.85 -10.44 7.99
CA VAL A 86 3.11 -10.08 6.60
C VAL A 86 3.56 -8.62 6.56
N SER A 87 4.72 -8.39 5.96
CA SER A 87 5.27 -7.06 5.76
C SER A 87 5.89 -6.98 4.37
N ALA A 88 6.01 -5.77 3.84
CA ALA A 88 6.60 -5.58 2.53
C ALA A 88 7.41 -4.29 2.45
N VAL A 89 8.39 -4.28 1.54
CA VAL A 89 9.19 -3.11 1.20
C VAL A 89 9.39 -3.06 -0.31
N ALA A 90 9.31 -1.86 -0.89
CA ALA A 90 9.63 -1.64 -2.29
C ALA A 90 11.13 -1.86 -2.51
N THR A 91 11.50 -2.66 -3.52
CA THR A 91 12.91 -2.88 -3.86
C THR A 91 13.42 -1.88 -4.91
N MET A 92 12.51 -1.24 -5.63
CA MET A 92 12.77 -0.09 -6.51
C MET A 92 11.57 0.87 -6.45
N PRO A 93 11.76 2.17 -6.79
CA PRO A 93 10.66 3.12 -6.89
C PRO A 93 9.57 2.67 -7.88
N PRO A 94 8.30 3.03 -7.66
CA PRO A 94 7.24 2.73 -8.60
C PRO A 94 7.43 3.51 -9.91
N GLN A 95 7.24 2.81 -11.02
CA GLN A 95 7.17 3.42 -12.35
C GLN A 95 5.71 3.69 -12.69
N VAL A 96 5.34 4.97 -12.82
CA VAL A 96 3.97 5.41 -13.10
C VAL A 96 3.87 5.92 -14.54
N LYS A 97 2.88 5.45 -15.30
CA LYS A 97 2.57 5.95 -16.64
C LYS A 97 1.08 6.29 -16.75
N SER A 98 0.77 7.39 -17.42
CA SER A 98 -0.62 7.70 -17.80
C SER A 98 -1.03 6.79 -18.95
N ILE A 99 -2.22 6.19 -18.83
CA ILE A 99 -2.80 5.37 -19.91
C ILE A 99 -3.96 6.09 -20.60
N ARG A 100 -4.60 7.04 -19.90
CA ARG A 100 -5.60 8.00 -20.41
C ARG A 100 -5.85 9.06 -19.34
N ASP A 101 -6.71 10.03 -19.64
CA ASP A 101 -7.07 11.09 -18.70
C ASP A 101 -7.51 10.56 -17.34
N ASN A 102 -6.86 11.07 -16.29
CA ASN A 102 -7.08 10.73 -14.88
C ASN A 102 -6.96 9.24 -14.56
N TYR A 103 -6.21 8.49 -15.38
CA TYR A 103 -6.03 7.05 -15.22
C TYR A 103 -4.58 6.64 -15.52
N TRP A 104 -4.04 5.84 -14.61
CA TRP A 104 -2.62 5.47 -14.64
C TRP A 104 -2.45 3.98 -14.43
N GLU A 105 -1.34 3.47 -14.95
CA GLU A 105 -0.79 2.18 -14.59
C GLU A 105 0.51 2.44 -13.83
N ALA A 106 0.72 1.72 -12.73
CA ALA A 106 1.98 1.72 -12.02
C ALA A 106 2.52 0.30 -11.85
N SER A 107 3.83 0.16 -11.92
CA SER A 107 4.53 -1.09 -11.63
C SER A 107 5.60 -0.86 -10.57
N MET A 108 5.67 -1.77 -9.59
CA MET A 108 6.62 -1.68 -8.48
C MET A 108 7.07 -3.07 -8.04
N PRO A 109 8.37 -3.34 -7.98
CA PRO A 109 8.88 -4.57 -7.40
C PRO A 109 8.86 -4.47 -5.87
N LEU A 110 8.47 -5.56 -5.23
CA LEU A 110 8.12 -5.61 -3.83
C LEU A 110 8.72 -6.87 -3.19
N LEU A 111 9.47 -6.71 -2.11
CA LEU A 111 9.91 -7.82 -1.27
C LEU A 111 8.87 -8.02 -0.16
N VAL A 112 8.14 -9.13 -0.20
CA VAL A 112 7.19 -9.52 0.84
C VAL A 112 7.83 -10.52 1.78
N VAL A 113 7.67 -10.31 3.08
CA VAL A 113 8.18 -11.18 4.14
C VAL A 113 7.00 -11.74 4.93
N TYR A 114 6.93 -13.07 4.99
CA TYR A 114 6.05 -13.84 5.85
C TYR A 114 6.88 -14.39 7.00
N LYS A 115 6.61 -13.94 8.22
CA LYS A 115 7.42 -14.28 9.40
C LYS A 115 6.55 -14.75 10.55
N ASN A 116 6.99 -15.80 11.24
CA ASN A 116 6.59 -16.13 12.61
C ASN A 116 7.87 -16.36 13.45
N PRO A 117 7.79 -16.70 14.75
CA PRO A 117 9.01 -16.86 15.57
C PRO A 117 9.96 -17.96 15.08
N GLN A 118 9.47 -18.99 14.40
CA GLN A 118 10.24 -20.17 14.00
C GLN A 118 10.70 -20.14 12.53
N TYR A 119 10.02 -19.35 11.69
CA TYR A 119 10.15 -19.42 10.26
C TYR A 119 10.01 -18.05 9.60
N GLN A 120 10.83 -17.83 8.57
CA GLN A 120 10.74 -16.67 7.72
C GLN A 120 10.83 -17.08 6.25
N GLN A 121 9.89 -16.58 5.45
CA GLN A 121 9.89 -16.72 4.00
C GLN A 121 9.89 -15.34 3.37
N LYS A 122 10.76 -15.15 2.38
CA LYS A 122 10.78 -13.95 1.56
C LYS A 122 10.34 -14.28 0.15
N GLN A 123 9.61 -13.36 -0.47
CA GLN A 123 9.11 -13.50 -1.82
C GLN A 123 9.20 -12.17 -2.55
N THR A 124 9.90 -12.13 -3.68
CA THR A 124 9.98 -10.95 -4.53
C THR A 124 8.84 -10.99 -5.55
N LEU A 125 7.97 -9.98 -5.49
CA LEU A 125 6.81 -9.80 -6.35
C LEU A 125 7.04 -8.62 -7.30
N GLY A 126 6.58 -8.76 -8.53
CA GLY A 126 6.29 -7.62 -9.40
C GLY A 126 4.81 -7.29 -9.26
N VAL A 127 4.50 -6.11 -8.73
CA VAL A 127 3.12 -5.64 -8.56
C VAL A 127 2.80 -4.63 -9.66
N THR A 128 1.66 -4.82 -10.32
CA THR A 128 1.10 -3.86 -11.27
C THR A 128 -0.29 -3.45 -10.79
N ILE A 129 -0.53 -2.14 -10.73
CA ILE A 129 -1.85 -1.59 -10.42
C ILE A 129 -2.31 -0.65 -11.51
N ASN A 130 -3.62 -0.65 -11.78
CA ASN A 130 -4.28 0.47 -12.42
C ASN A 130 -5.03 1.27 -11.37
N PHE A 131 -5.04 2.59 -11.50
CA PHE A 131 -5.69 3.46 -10.54
C PHE A 131 -6.16 4.77 -11.19
N THR A 132 -7.09 5.45 -10.52
CA THR A 132 -7.82 6.60 -11.07
C THR A 132 -8.12 7.62 -9.99
N ILE A 133 -8.45 8.85 -10.40
CA ILE A 133 -9.13 9.81 -9.54
C ILE A 133 -10.56 9.32 -9.25
N VAL A 134 -11.02 9.50 -8.02
CA VAL A 134 -12.38 9.23 -7.56
C VAL A 134 -12.99 10.45 -6.86
N PRO A 135 -14.34 10.54 -6.76
CA PRO A 135 -15.00 11.65 -6.08
C PRO A 135 -14.59 11.79 -4.61
N SER A 136 -14.71 13.02 -4.07
CA SER A 136 -14.45 13.31 -2.66
C SER A 136 -15.22 12.39 -1.72
N GLY A 137 -14.53 11.86 -0.72
CA GLY A 137 -15.10 10.87 0.22
C GLY A 137 -14.96 9.42 -0.23
N GLN A 138 -14.44 9.16 -1.43
CA GLN A 138 -14.04 7.84 -1.90
C GLN A 138 -12.52 7.75 -2.06
N GLY A 139 -11.99 6.53 -2.00
CA GLY A 139 -10.56 6.31 -2.14
C GLY A 139 -9.74 6.86 -0.97
N VAL A 140 -8.42 6.89 -1.16
CA VAL A 140 -7.48 7.51 -0.24
C VAL A 140 -6.85 8.69 -0.97
N ARG A 141 -6.97 9.91 -0.42
CA ARG A 141 -6.49 11.16 -1.05
C ARG A 141 -7.02 11.38 -2.48
N GLY A 142 -8.28 10.99 -2.72
CA GLY A 142 -8.95 11.17 -4.01
C GLY A 142 -8.49 10.19 -5.11
N LEU A 143 -7.71 9.17 -4.76
CA LEU A 143 -7.25 8.13 -5.69
C LEU A 143 -7.75 6.75 -5.24
N ALA A 144 -7.99 5.87 -6.21
CA ALA A 144 -8.38 4.49 -5.93
C ALA A 144 -7.86 3.51 -6.99
N ILE A 145 -7.47 2.32 -6.53
CA ILE A 145 -7.05 1.18 -7.33
C ILE A 145 -8.27 0.58 -8.03
N THR A 146 -8.16 0.38 -9.32
CA THR A 146 -9.17 -0.26 -10.17
C THR A 146 -8.81 -1.70 -10.51
N SER A 147 -7.52 -2.02 -10.53
CA SER A 147 -7.03 -3.39 -10.60
C SER A 147 -5.68 -3.52 -9.90
N LEU A 148 -5.42 -4.68 -9.29
CA LEU A 148 -4.13 -5.05 -8.74
C LEU A 148 -3.79 -6.47 -9.19
N GLN A 149 -2.58 -6.63 -9.70
CA GLN A 149 -2.02 -7.93 -10.08
C GLN A 149 -0.63 -8.05 -9.49
N SER A 150 -0.26 -9.26 -9.06
CA SER A 150 1.09 -9.54 -8.60
C SER A 150 1.58 -10.87 -9.17
N LYS A 151 2.86 -10.91 -9.53
CA LYS A 151 3.53 -12.11 -10.02
C LYS A 151 4.84 -12.30 -9.27
N ILE A 152 5.21 -13.55 -9.01
CA ILE A 152 6.53 -13.87 -8.49
C ILE A 152 7.55 -13.53 -9.58
N ILE A 153 8.53 -12.69 -9.26
CA ILE A 153 9.60 -12.29 -10.18
C ILE A 153 10.95 -12.91 -9.80
N GLU A 154 11.08 -13.42 -8.58
CA GLU A 154 12.22 -14.22 -8.12
C GLU A 154 11.73 -15.38 -7.24
N PRO A 155 12.38 -16.57 -7.30
CA PRO A 155 11.97 -17.72 -6.48
C PRO A 155 11.93 -17.39 -4.97
N PRO A 156 10.90 -17.83 -4.23
CA PRO A 156 10.84 -17.62 -2.79
C PRO A 156 12.01 -18.27 -2.07
N CYS A 157 12.63 -17.56 -1.12
CA CYS A 157 13.69 -18.10 -0.28
C CYS A 157 13.19 -18.35 1.14
N LYS A 158 13.58 -19.50 1.70
CA LYS A 158 13.32 -19.85 3.10
C LYS A 158 14.54 -19.43 3.93
N CYS A 159 14.34 -18.54 4.89
CA CYS A 159 15.37 -18.21 5.86
C CYS A 159 15.09 -19.01 7.13
N ALA A 160 16.06 -19.77 7.63
CA ALA A 160 16.01 -20.23 9.02
C ALA A 160 16.01 -19.00 9.94
N ALA A 161 15.15 -18.98 10.96
CA ALA A 161 15.19 -17.92 11.95
C ALA A 161 16.57 -17.92 12.62
N THR A 162 17.34 -16.84 12.47
CA THR A 162 18.59 -16.66 13.20
C THR A 162 18.27 -16.55 14.68
N VAL A 163 18.77 -17.49 15.48
CA VAL A 163 18.92 -17.33 16.92
C VAL A 163 19.76 -16.06 17.11
N GLU A 164 19.20 -15.02 17.71
CA GLU A 164 19.95 -13.84 18.16
C GLU A 164 20.98 -14.30 19.20
N ASN A 165 22.16 -14.68 18.74
CA ASN A 165 23.31 -14.86 19.61
C ASN A 165 23.75 -13.46 20.04
N ASN A 166 23.30 -13.05 21.23
CA ASN A 166 23.82 -11.90 21.95
C ASN A 166 25.33 -12.04 22.09
N HIS A 167 26.09 -11.34 21.24
CA HIS A 167 27.53 -11.20 21.41
C HIS A 167 27.76 -10.21 22.56
N SER A 168 27.83 -10.75 23.77
CA SER A 168 28.39 -10.08 24.94
C SER A 168 29.88 -9.85 24.68
N ASN A 169 30.25 -8.61 24.33
CA ASN A 169 31.63 -8.18 24.34
C ASN A 169 32.11 -8.09 25.79
N THR A 170 32.89 -9.06 26.24
CA THR A 170 33.73 -8.94 27.45
C THR A 170 35.20 -8.90 27.01
N PRO A 171 35.98 -7.86 27.37
CA PRO A 171 37.39 -7.76 27.01
C PRO A 171 38.27 -8.40 28.11
N THR A 172 38.97 -9.47 27.75
CA THR A 172 40.07 -10.11 28.52
C THR A 172 40.96 -10.82 27.51
N GLY A 173 42.28 -10.69 27.42
CA GLY A 173 43.33 -10.02 28.19
C GLY A 173 44.69 -10.47 27.59
N LYS A 174 45.71 -9.60 27.71
CA LYS A 174 47.18 -9.77 27.56
C LYS A 174 47.81 -11.12 27.08
N SER A 175 48.70 -10.98 26.05
CA SER A 175 50.13 -11.43 25.86
C SER A 175 50.55 -12.90 26.21
N PRO A 176 51.72 -13.47 25.80
CA PRO A 176 52.91 -12.90 25.10
C PRO A 176 53.54 -13.78 23.98
N GLN A 177 54.39 -13.19 23.12
CA GLN A 177 55.82 -13.51 22.95
C GLN A 177 56.51 -12.49 22.03
#